data_AF-A0A016TS53-F1
#
_entry.id   AF-A0A016TS53-F1
#
_cell.length_a   1.000
_cell.length_b   1.000
_cell.length_c   1.000
_cell.angle_alpha   90.00
_cell.angle_beta   90.00
_cell.angle_gamma   90.00
#
_symmetry.space_group_name_H-M   'P 1'
#
loop_
_entity.id
_entity.type
_entity.pdbx_description
1 polymer ?
#
loop_
_entity_poly.entity_id
_entity_poly.type
_entity_poly.pdbx_seq_one_letter_code
_entity_poly.pdbx_strand_id
1 'polypeptide(L)'
;MTWCILEFLSRISFFRVVDKRRLMKFMTFCLEWNTKAEEMDGWKEYQDEPFEKFLESQEITGELRSYIADAIGILHPNATTKDGLTAVCKFVDSVGRFGPSPFLTSLYGSGEIPQCFCRLCAVFGGLYCLGRPVEALIQKDGKVVGVIADGYRVNCSHLIMSSEYVPASVASKGQDKWIDRAVYITNKSIWTEEKEHVTLLNLFQLDPPSALRLIEEGFEVCTAPKGFYLVHLTGRKAAAESSIPRICQRIFGEPDSDRPSPCWSIRFEVLTTAALELPMENAICVSGPDHALDYGSSIDEAQRIFSMFWPDRDFLPRSLPKPEEEEEVAEEQPVEQAA
;
A
#
# COMPACT_ATOMS: atom_id res chain seq x y z
N MET A 1 -8.21 22.78 7.01
CA MET A 1 -8.95 21.51 7.13
C MET A 1 -10.44 21.69 6.91
N THR A 2 -11.14 22.51 7.71
CA THR A 2 -12.60 22.74 7.56
C THR A 2 -13.01 23.25 6.17
N TRP A 3 -12.19 24.10 5.54
CA TRP A 3 -12.45 24.60 4.18
C TRP A 3 -12.37 23.50 3.11
N CYS A 4 -11.39 22.60 3.19
CA CYS A 4 -11.25 21.46 2.28
C CYS A 4 -12.41 20.47 2.41
N ILE A 5 -12.90 20.23 3.64
CA ILE A 5 -14.10 19.43 3.89
C ILE A 5 -15.33 20.08 3.24
N LEU A 6 -15.48 21.41 3.38
CA LEU A 6 -16.58 22.14 2.74
C LEU A 6 -16.50 22.05 1.21
N GLU A 7 -15.30 22.16 0.64
CA GLU A 7 -15.10 22.01 -0.80
C GLU A 7 -15.45 20.59 -1.27
N PHE A 8 -14.98 19.56 -0.56
CA PHE A 8 -15.34 18.16 -0.83
C PHE A 8 -16.86 17.94 -0.80
N LEU A 9 -17.55 18.41 0.25
CA LEU A 9 -19.02 18.31 0.37
C LEU A 9 -19.77 19.10 -0.69
N SER A 10 -19.18 20.20 -1.19
CA SER A 10 -19.79 21.00 -2.26
C SER A 10 -19.84 20.23 -3.58
N ARG A 11 -18.85 19.37 -3.85
CA ARG A 11 -18.77 18.53 -5.06
C ARG A 11 -19.74 17.36 -5.06
N ILE A 12 -20.25 16.95 -3.89
CA ILE A 12 -21.24 15.87 -3.79
C ILE A 12 -22.63 16.40 -4.16
N SER A 13 -23.07 16.20 -5.39
CA SER A 13 -24.34 16.76 -5.89
C SER A 13 -25.58 15.94 -5.51
N PHE A 14 -25.43 14.64 -5.23
CA PHE A 14 -26.56 13.72 -5.03
C PHE A 14 -27.13 13.73 -3.60
N PHE A 15 -26.40 14.20 -2.60
CA PHE A 15 -26.90 14.28 -1.22
C PHE A 15 -27.75 15.51 -0.95
N ARG A 16 -28.82 15.31 -0.16
CA ARG A 16 -29.64 16.40 0.37
C ARG A 16 -28.82 17.21 1.38
N VAL A 17 -29.24 18.46 1.60
CA VAL A 17 -28.59 19.37 2.57
C VAL A 17 -28.50 18.78 3.97
N VAL A 18 -29.51 18.01 4.39
CA VAL A 18 -29.53 17.33 5.70
C VAL A 18 -28.41 16.30 5.81
N ASP A 19 -28.23 15.46 4.78
CA ASP A 19 -27.18 14.44 4.76
C ASP A 19 -25.79 15.06 4.70
N LYS A 20 -25.61 16.15 3.96
CA LYS A 20 -24.36 16.92 3.95
C LYS A 20 -24.01 17.48 5.34
N ARG A 21 -25.01 17.95 6.10
CA ARG A 21 -24.80 18.43 7.48
C ARG A 21 -24.41 17.30 8.42
N ARG A 22 -25.05 16.13 8.30
CA ARG A 22 -24.69 14.93 9.07
C ARG A 22 -23.27 14.47 8.76
N LEU A 23 -22.91 14.42 7.48
CA LEU A 23 -21.56 14.07 7.05
C LEU A 23 -20.51 15.05 7.59
N MET A 24 -20.78 16.35 7.52
CA MET A 24 -19.88 17.37 8.09
C MET A 24 -19.69 17.17 9.59
N LYS A 25 -20.79 16.96 10.35
CA LYS A 25 -20.73 16.69 11.79
C LYS A 25 -19.89 15.44 12.09
N PHE A 26 -20.07 14.38 11.32
CA PHE A 26 -19.32 13.14 11.47
C PHE A 26 -17.83 13.28 11.14
N MET A 27 -17.49 14.02 10.07
CA MET A 27 -16.08 14.30 9.74
C MET A 27 -15.39 15.13 10.81
N THR A 28 -16.09 16.11 11.41
CA THR A 28 -15.57 16.88 12.55
C THR A 28 -15.34 15.97 13.77
N PHE A 29 -16.29 15.08 14.06
CA PHE A 29 -16.13 14.06 15.10
C PHE A 29 -14.88 13.20 14.86
N CYS A 30 -14.64 12.76 13.63
CA CYS A 30 -13.46 11.95 13.27
C CYS A 30 -12.15 12.71 13.52
N LEU A 31 -12.10 14.01 13.18
CA LEU A 31 -10.92 14.84 13.44
C LEU A 31 -10.62 15.00 14.95
N GLU A 32 -11.67 15.17 15.75
CA GLU A 32 -11.53 15.22 17.21
C GLU A 32 -11.07 13.86 17.75
N TRP A 33 -11.67 12.78 17.27
CA TRP A 33 -11.33 11.41 17.65
C TRP A 33 -9.86 11.09 17.36
N ASN A 34 -9.35 11.48 16.21
CA ASN A 34 -7.96 11.23 15.83
C ASN A 34 -6.93 11.88 16.78
N THR A 35 -7.30 12.96 17.46
CA THR A 35 -6.40 13.66 18.40
C THR A 35 -6.68 13.34 19.87
N LYS A 36 -7.92 12.95 20.20
CA LYS A 36 -8.41 12.83 21.58
C LYS A 36 -9.28 11.60 21.80
N ALA A 37 -9.02 10.50 21.10
CA ALA A 37 -9.81 9.27 21.18
C ALA A 37 -10.08 8.79 22.61
N GLU A 38 -9.09 8.90 23.51
CA GLU A 38 -9.19 8.48 24.91
C GLU A 38 -10.12 9.38 25.74
N GLU A 39 -10.27 10.66 25.38
CA GLU A 39 -11.13 11.62 26.08
C GLU A 39 -12.57 11.59 25.57
N MET A 40 -12.83 10.91 24.46
CA MET A 40 -14.16 10.85 23.84
C MET A 40 -14.96 9.65 24.32
N ASP A 41 -16.16 9.93 24.81
CA ASP A 41 -17.13 8.93 25.25
C ASP A 41 -18.09 8.53 24.12
N GLY A 42 -18.79 7.40 24.28
CA GLY A 42 -19.86 6.94 23.39
C GLY A 42 -19.44 6.12 22.17
N TRP A 43 -18.18 6.17 21.74
CA TRP A 43 -17.68 5.29 20.67
C TRP A 43 -17.06 3.99 21.20
N LYS A 44 -16.46 4.04 22.40
CA LYS A 44 -15.73 2.90 23.01
C LYS A 44 -16.60 1.68 23.22
N GLU A 45 -17.87 1.88 23.55
CA GLU A 45 -18.87 0.80 23.70
C GLU A 45 -19.12 0.04 22.39
N TYR A 46 -18.84 0.68 21.26
CA TYR A 46 -19.01 0.11 19.93
C TYR A 46 -17.67 -0.34 19.32
N GLN A 47 -16.54 -0.20 20.01
CA GLN A 47 -15.20 -0.33 19.39
C GLN A 47 -15.03 -1.64 18.60
N ASP A 48 -15.54 -2.75 19.15
CA ASP A 48 -15.45 -4.11 18.60
C ASP A 48 -16.75 -4.53 17.88
N GLU A 49 -17.78 -3.69 17.91
CA GLU A 49 -19.03 -3.89 17.18
C GLU A 49 -18.86 -3.49 15.70
N PRO A 50 -19.71 -4.02 14.79
CA PRO A 50 -19.72 -3.62 13.39
C PRO A 50 -19.86 -2.10 13.22
N PHE A 51 -19.05 -1.51 12.34
CA PHE A 51 -19.05 -0.06 12.13
C PHE A 51 -20.42 0.49 11.71
N GLU A 52 -21.24 -0.31 11.01
CA GLU A 52 -22.60 0.13 10.65
C GLU A 52 -23.47 0.41 11.87
N LYS A 53 -23.33 -0.37 12.95
CA LYS A 53 -24.09 -0.14 14.19
C LYS A 53 -23.71 1.19 14.84
N PHE A 54 -22.43 1.54 14.80
CA PHE A 54 -21.97 2.83 15.31
C PHE A 54 -22.49 3.99 14.44
N LEU A 55 -22.45 3.86 13.11
CA LEU A 55 -23.02 4.88 12.23
C LEU A 55 -24.52 5.09 12.48
N GLU A 56 -25.27 4.02 12.72
CA GLU A 56 -26.69 4.08 13.05
C GLU A 56 -26.94 4.80 14.38
N SER A 57 -26.09 4.62 15.39
CA SER A 57 -26.17 5.36 16.66
C SER A 57 -25.93 6.87 16.48
N GLN A 58 -25.20 7.26 15.42
CA GLN A 58 -24.98 8.65 15.02
C GLN A 58 -26.05 9.19 14.06
N GLU A 59 -27.18 8.48 13.89
CA GLU A 59 -28.25 8.80 12.95
C GLU A 59 -27.82 8.82 11.48
N ILE A 60 -26.75 8.09 11.14
CA ILE A 60 -26.23 7.93 9.78
C ILE A 60 -26.73 6.60 9.21
N THR A 61 -27.69 6.69 8.30
CA THR A 61 -28.39 5.54 7.74
C THR A 61 -28.47 5.61 6.22
N GLY A 62 -28.90 4.51 5.58
CA GLY A 62 -29.17 4.46 4.13
C GLY A 62 -27.93 4.76 3.27
N GLU A 63 -28.14 5.55 2.21
CA GLU A 63 -27.09 5.89 1.23
C GLU A 63 -25.89 6.62 1.86
N LEU A 64 -26.12 7.45 2.89
CA LEU A 64 -25.03 8.15 3.57
C LEU A 64 -24.11 7.17 4.30
N ARG A 65 -24.69 6.15 4.95
CA ARG A 65 -23.92 5.09 5.63
C ARG A 65 -23.05 4.34 4.63
N SER A 66 -23.64 3.89 3.51
CA SER A 66 -22.89 3.21 2.45
C SER A 66 -21.79 4.10 1.88
N TYR A 67 -22.05 5.39 1.66
CA TYR A 67 -21.03 6.32 1.18
C TYR A 67 -19.84 6.46 2.14
N ILE A 68 -20.10 6.57 3.45
CA ILE A 68 -19.04 6.63 4.46
C ILE A 68 -18.23 5.34 4.49
N ALA A 69 -18.89 4.18 4.47
CA ALA A 69 -18.21 2.89 4.53
C ALA A 69 -17.45 2.55 3.24
N ASP A 70 -18.09 2.72 2.08
CA ASP A 70 -17.61 2.22 0.79
C ASP A 70 -16.72 3.22 0.06
N ALA A 71 -17.00 4.53 0.15
CA ALA A 71 -16.29 5.56 -0.62
C ALA A 71 -15.27 6.35 0.20
N ILE A 72 -15.57 6.63 1.47
CA ILE A 72 -14.65 7.36 2.37
C ILE A 72 -13.72 6.38 3.09
N GLY A 73 -14.27 5.41 3.82
CA GLY A 73 -13.49 4.43 4.57
C GLY A 73 -12.88 3.32 3.69
N ILE A 74 -13.49 3.03 2.54
CA ILE A 74 -13.10 1.94 1.62
C ILE A 74 -12.89 0.63 2.41
N LEU A 75 -13.86 0.34 3.27
CA LEU A 75 -13.75 -0.69 4.29
C LEU A 75 -13.78 -2.10 3.70
N HIS A 76 -13.20 -3.03 4.46
CA HIS A 76 -13.25 -4.46 4.18
C HIS A 76 -14.50 -5.08 4.84
N PRO A 77 -14.92 -6.29 4.45
CA PRO A 77 -16.09 -6.91 5.06
C PRO A 77 -15.86 -7.15 6.56
N ASN A 78 -16.89 -6.89 7.37
CA ASN A 78 -16.89 -7.02 8.83
C ASN A 78 -15.94 -6.05 9.57
N ALA A 79 -15.66 -4.88 9.00
CA ALA A 79 -14.88 -3.85 9.69
C ALA A 79 -15.52 -3.46 11.04
N THR A 80 -14.71 -3.45 12.09
CA THR A 80 -15.13 -2.98 13.42
C THR A 80 -15.29 -1.46 13.43
N THR A 81 -15.94 -0.92 14.45
CA THR A 81 -16.04 0.54 14.62
C THR A 81 -14.68 1.20 14.71
N LYS A 82 -13.71 0.56 15.38
CA LYS A 82 -12.34 1.05 15.45
C LYS A 82 -11.70 1.11 14.06
N ASP A 83 -11.84 0.06 13.25
CA ASP A 83 -11.32 0.04 11.88
C ASP A 83 -11.95 1.13 11.02
N GLY A 84 -13.28 1.27 11.13
CA GLY A 84 -14.07 2.28 10.42
C GLY A 84 -13.63 3.70 10.76
N LEU A 85 -13.50 4.01 12.05
CA LEU A 85 -13.03 5.32 12.51
C LEU A 85 -11.60 5.60 12.07
N THR A 86 -10.67 4.66 12.23
CA THR A 86 -9.28 4.83 11.78
C THR A 86 -9.21 5.12 10.27
N ALA A 87 -9.96 4.38 9.45
CA ALA A 87 -9.97 4.58 8.00
C ALA A 87 -10.57 5.94 7.60
N VAL A 88 -11.71 6.32 8.19
CA VAL A 88 -12.34 7.62 7.91
C VAL A 88 -11.45 8.77 8.38
N CYS A 89 -10.82 8.67 9.54
CA CYS A 89 -9.90 9.70 10.03
C CYS A 89 -8.72 9.87 9.07
N LYS A 90 -8.10 8.77 8.64
CA LYS A 90 -7.01 8.78 7.67
C LYS A 90 -7.42 9.46 6.36
N PHE A 91 -8.63 9.19 5.88
CA PHE A 91 -9.18 9.88 4.70
C PHE A 91 -9.30 11.38 4.95
N VAL A 92 -9.96 11.79 6.04
CA VAL A 92 -10.22 13.22 6.33
C VAL A 92 -8.93 14.00 6.55
N ASP A 93 -7.93 13.41 7.21
CA ASP A 93 -6.60 14.00 7.39
C ASP A 93 -5.83 14.18 6.07
N SER A 94 -6.11 13.32 5.09
CA SER A 94 -5.42 13.31 3.80
C SER A 94 -6.05 14.26 2.78
N VAL A 95 -7.37 14.47 2.85
CA VAL A 95 -8.09 15.38 1.94
C VAL A 95 -7.56 16.81 2.06
N GLY A 96 -7.27 17.43 0.92
CA GLY A 96 -6.84 18.83 0.87
C GLY A 96 -5.35 19.04 1.14
N ARG A 97 -4.58 17.99 1.46
CA ARG A 97 -3.14 18.11 1.72
C ARG A 97 -2.34 18.51 0.48
N PHE A 98 -2.61 17.84 -0.64
CA PHE A 98 -1.96 18.09 -1.93
C PHE A 98 -2.95 18.36 -3.06
N GLY A 99 -4.24 18.15 -2.81
CA GLY A 99 -5.30 18.30 -3.80
C GLY A 99 -6.66 17.93 -3.20
N PRO A 100 -7.72 17.93 -4.01
CA PRO A 100 -9.08 17.67 -3.55
C PRO A 100 -9.34 16.19 -3.19
N SER A 101 -8.49 15.28 -3.67
CA SER A 101 -8.50 13.84 -3.36
C SER A 101 -7.52 13.53 -2.21
N PRO A 102 -7.79 12.53 -1.36
CA PRO A 102 -6.83 12.06 -0.36
C PRO A 102 -5.71 11.18 -0.94
N PHE A 103 -5.77 10.86 -2.23
CA PHE A 103 -4.85 9.92 -2.88
C PHE A 103 -3.80 10.64 -3.71
N LEU A 104 -2.62 10.02 -3.76
CA LEU A 104 -1.56 10.33 -4.71
C LEU A 104 -1.22 9.05 -5.48
N THR A 105 -0.84 9.21 -6.73
CA THR A 105 -0.20 8.14 -7.51
C THR A 105 1.19 8.61 -7.93
N SER A 106 2.09 7.65 -8.12
CA SER A 106 3.43 7.87 -8.64
C SER A 106 3.39 8.02 -10.16
N LEU A 107 4.04 9.06 -10.67
CA LEU A 107 4.37 9.12 -12.09
C LEU A 107 5.21 7.89 -12.45
N TYR A 108 4.95 7.32 -13.63
CA TYR A 108 5.58 6.07 -14.11
C TYR A 108 5.20 4.79 -13.34
N GLY A 109 4.20 4.87 -12.46
CA GLY A 109 3.63 3.72 -11.75
C GLY A 109 4.38 3.33 -10.48
N SER A 110 3.77 2.44 -9.69
CA SER A 110 4.24 2.09 -8.34
C SER A 110 5.57 1.35 -8.29
N GLY A 111 6.06 0.85 -9.43
CA GLY A 111 7.38 0.22 -9.56
C GLY A 111 8.56 1.14 -9.26
N GLU A 112 8.34 2.46 -9.24
CA GLU A 112 9.36 3.44 -8.86
C GLU A 112 9.67 3.43 -7.36
N ILE A 113 8.70 3.07 -6.50
CA ILE A 113 8.86 3.14 -5.04
C ILE A 113 9.96 2.19 -4.54
N PRO A 114 9.98 0.89 -4.91
CA PRO A 114 11.08 0.00 -4.55
C PRO A 114 12.44 0.52 -5.05
N GLN A 115 12.49 1.11 -6.24
CA GLN A 115 13.73 1.66 -6.79
C GLN A 115 14.25 2.86 -5.98
N CYS A 116 13.36 3.72 -5.48
CA CYS A 116 13.74 4.82 -4.59
C CYS A 116 14.43 4.31 -3.31
N PHE A 117 13.88 3.26 -2.68
CA PHE A 117 14.51 2.64 -1.51
C PHE A 117 15.81 1.91 -1.86
N CYS A 118 15.87 1.28 -3.03
CA CYS A 118 17.11 0.65 -3.48
C CYS A 118 18.24 1.67 -3.64
N ARG A 119 17.92 2.82 -4.27
CA ARG A 119 18.84 3.96 -4.41
C ARG A 119 19.27 4.49 -3.05
N LEU A 120 18.33 4.67 -2.11
CA LEU A 120 18.65 5.11 -0.76
C LEU A 120 19.68 4.17 -0.12
N CYS A 121 19.45 2.87 -0.15
CA CYS A 121 20.38 1.87 0.37
C CYS A 121 21.76 1.91 -0.33
N ALA A 122 21.80 2.11 -1.66
CA ALA A 122 23.05 2.21 -2.41
C ALA A 122 23.90 3.43 -2.00
N VAL A 123 23.26 4.56 -1.70
CA VAL A 123 23.95 5.77 -1.18
C VAL A 123 24.69 5.48 0.13
N PHE A 124 24.21 4.51 0.93
CA PHE A 124 24.85 4.07 2.17
C PHE A 124 25.76 2.84 2.00
N GLY A 125 26.22 2.58 0.78
CA GLY A 125 27.15 1.49 0.50
C GLY A 125 26.48 0.13 0.26
N GLY A 126 25.15 0.08 0.13
CA GLY A 126 24.45 -1.12 -0.31
C GLY A 126 24.84 -1.52 -1.74
N LEU A 127 25.09 -2.82 -1.94
CA LEU A 127 25.46 -3.37 -3.25
C LEU A 127 24.28 -4.11 -3.87
N TYR A 128 24.03 -3.83 -5.15
CA TYR A 128 22.97 -4.46 -5.93
C TYR A 128 23.55 -5.35 -7.03
N CYS A 129 23.00 -6.55 -7.17
CA CYS A 129 23.41 -7.51 -8.19
C CYS A 129 22.16 -8.11 -8.86
N LEU A 130 21.79 -7.55 -10.01
CA LEU A 130 20.72 -8.12 -10.86
C LEU A 130 21.28 -9.22 -11.76
N GLY A 131 20.41 -10.12 -12.22
CA GLY A 131 20.80 -11.24 -13.08
C GLY A 131 21.69 -12.27 -12.38
N ARG A 132 21.75 -12.27 -11.04
CA ARG A 132 22.50 -13.25 -10.25
C ARG A 132 21.53 -14.17 -9.50
N PRO A 133 21.33 -15.42 -9.96
CA PRO A 133 20.50 -16.37 -9.25
C PRO A 133 21.14 -16.78 -7.92
N VAL A 134 20.32 -16.97 -6.89
CA VAL A 134 20.74 -17.58 -5.62
C VAL A 134 20.45 -19.08 -5.71
N GLU A 135 21.49 -19.89 -5.58
CA GLU A 135 21.44 -21.34 -5.80
C GLU A 135 21.24 -22.12 -4.50
N ALA A 136 21.85 -21.66 -3.40
CA ALA A 136 21.80 -22.36 -2.12
C ALA A 136 21.96 -21.44 -0.92
N LEU A 137 21.37 -21.85 0.20
CA LEU A 137 21.59 -21.25 1.52
C LEU A 137 22.60 -22.11 2.29
N ILE A 138 23.60 -21.48 2.90
CA ILE A 138 24.59 -22.15 3.74
C ILE A 138 24.15 -22.02 5.18
N GLN A 139 23.90 -23.16 5.83
CA GLN A 139 23.45 -23.22 7.22
C GLN A 139 24.52 -23.82 8.12
N LYS A 140 24.61 -23.32 9.35
CA LYS A 140 25.44 -23.86 10.42
C LYS A 140 24.76 -23.58 11.76
N ASP A 141 24.63 -24.60 12.61
CA ASP A 141 24.09 -24.50 13.97
C ASP A 141 22.73 -23.77 14.04
N GLY A 142 21.81 -24.07 13.11
CA GLY A 142 20.47 -23.44 13.06
C GLY A 142 20.46 -22.00 12.53
N LYS A 143 21.56 -21.51 11.96
CA LYS A 143 21.67 -20.15 11.41
C LYS A 143 22.16 -20.15 9.97
N VAL A 144 21.74 -19.17 9.19
CA VAL A 144 22.36 -18.85 7.89
C VAL A 144 23.72 -18.21 8.14
N VAL A 145 24.73 -18.69 7.42
CA VAL A 145 26.09 -18.12 7.44
C VAL A 145 26.53 -17.61 6.07
N GLY A 146 25.71 -17.80 5.04
CA GLY A 146 25.96 -17.30 3.70
C GLY A 146 25.01 -17.88 2.66
N VAL A 147 25.19 -17.45 1.42
CA VAL A 147 24.49 -17.93 0.24
C VAL A 147 25.49 -18.29 -0.86
N ILE A 148 25.11 -19.20 -1.75
CA ILE A 148 25.78 -19.42 -3.03
C ILE A 148 24.97 -18.67 -4.09
N ALA A 149 25.59 -17.72 -4.77
CA ALA A 149 24.99 -16.95 -5.84
C ALA A 149 25.92 -16.92 -7.05
N ASP A 150 25.45 -17.40 -8.20
CA ASP A 150 26.24 -17.50 -9.44
C ASP A 150 27.58 -18.23 -9.23
N GLY A 151 27.55 -19.35 -8.50
CA GLY A 151 28.73 -20.12 -8.10
C GLY A 151 29.64 -19.50 -7.03
N TYR A 152 29.39 -18.26 -6.58
CA TYR A 152 30.19 -17.59 -5.56
C TYR A 152 29.55 -17.68 -4.17
N ARG A 153 30.38 -17.87 -3.15
CA ARG A 153 29.96 -17.81 -1.76
C ARG A 153 29.97 -16.37 -1.25
N VAL A 154 28.82 -15.91 -0.76
CA VAL A 154 28.66 -14.63 -0.06
C VAL A 154 28.29 -14.91 1.39
N ASN A 155 29.13 -14.50 2.33
CA ASN A 155 28.85 -14.68 3.76
C ASN A 155 27.87 -13.60 4.25
N CYS A 156 26.97 -13.96 5.16
CA CYS A 156 26.04 -13.01 5.79
C CYS A 156 25.69 -13.41 7.22
N SER A 157 25.33 -12.40 8.03
CA SER A 157 24.87 -12.60 9.42
C SER A 157 23.35 -12.61 9.55
N HIS A 158 22.66 -12.00 8.58
CA HIS A 158 21.20 -11.94 8.50
C HIS A 158 20.79 -12.17 7.05
N LEU A 159 19.66 -12.84 6.85
CA LEU A 159 19.08 -13.07 5.53
C LEU A 159 17.63 -12.58 5.50
N ILE A 160 17.31 -11.67 4.58
CA ILE A 160 15.94 -11.23 4.30
C ILE A 160 15.66 -11.62 2.86
N MET A 161 14.58 -12.36 2.61
CA MET A 161 14.26 -12.89 1.28
C MET A 161 12.77 -12.95 1.02
N SER A 162 12.39 -12.88 -0.27
CA SER A 162 11.04 -13.24 -0.72
C SER A 162 10.84 -14.75 -0.61
N SER A 163 9.58 -15.17 -0.45
CA SER A 163 9.16 -16.57 -0.46
C SER A 163 9.66 -17.37 -1.67
N GLU A 164 9.85 -16.71 -2.82
CA GLU A 164 10.37 -17.32 -4.06
C GLU A 164 11.79 -17.87 -3.92
N TYR A 165 12.59 -17.34 -2.98
CA TYR A 165 13.96 -17.81 -2.73
C TYR A 165 14.03 -18.84 -1.61
N VAL A 166 12.90 -19.17 -0.97
CA VAL A 166 12.88 -20.18 0.09
C VAL A 166 13.00 -21.57 -0.53
N PRO A 167 13.94 -22.42 -0.06
CA PRO A 167 14.08 -23.78 -0.59
C PRO A 167 12.80 -24.59 -0.45
N ALA A 168 12.44 -25.36 -1.48
CA ALA A 168 11.24 -26.21 -1.48
C ALA A 168 11.23 -27.29 -0.38
N SER A 169 12.36 -27.55 0.28
CA SER A 169 12.46 -28.44 1.44
C SER A 169 11.89 -27.82 2.73
N VAL A 170 11.69 -26.50 2.78
CA VAL A 170 11.09 -25.83 3.94
C VAL A 170 9.60 -26.15 3.99
N ALA A 171 9.13 -26.61 5.15
CA ALA A 171 7.73 -26.98 5.34
C ALA A 171 6.83 -25.73 5.31
N SER A 172 5.71 -25.86 4.60
CA SER A 172 4.60 -24.93 4.70
C SER A 172 3.67 -25.34 5.85
N LYS A 173 3.38 -24.42 6.77
CA LYS A 173 2.42 -24.58 7.86
C LYS A 173 1.33 -23.53 7.76
N GLY A 174 0.30 -23.84 6.97
CA GLY A 174 -0.90 -23.02 6.90
C GLY A 174 -1.42 -22.89 5.48
N GLN A 175 -2.19 -21.84 5.26
CA GLN A 175 -2.72 -21.48 3.95
C GLN A 175 -2.00 -20.27 3.42
N ASP A 176 -1.51 -20.40 2.19
CA ASP A 176 -0.97 -19.28 1.44
C ASP A 176 -2.07 -18.28 1.13
N LYS A 177 -1.71 -16.99 1.16
CA LYS A 177 -2.62 -15.91 0.77
C LYS A 177 -2.24 -15.41 -0.61
N TRP A 178 -3.24 -15.27 -1.47
CA TRP A 178 -3.07 -14.88 -2.85
C TRP A 178 -3.97 -13.70 -3.19
N ILE A 179 -3.50 -12.86 -4.10
CA ILE A 179 -4.31 -11.85 -4.76
C ILE A 179 -4.58 -12.25 -6.21
N ASP A 180 -5.77 -11.89 -6.69
CA ASP A 180 -6.17 -12.02 -8.09
C ASP A 180 -6.09 -10.64 -8.74
N ARG A 181 -5.32 -10.56 -9.83
CA ARG A 181 -4.97 -9.31 -10.51
C ARG A 181 -5.35 -9.41 -11.97
N ALA A 182 -5.91 -8.33 -12.49
CA ALA A 182 -6.05 -8.15 -13.93
C ALA A 182 -5.59 -6.77 -14.35
N VAL A 183 -5.00 -6.69 -15.53
CA VAL A 183 -4.56 -5.45 -16.14
C VAL A 183 -5.13 -5.39 -17.54
N TYR A 184 -5.77 -4.27 -17.86
CA TYR A 184 -6.35 -4.01 -19.17
C TYR A 184 -5.74 -2.74 -19.75
N ILE A 185 -5.52 -2.72 -21.06
CA ILE A 185 -5.31 -1.49 -21.81
C ILE A 185 -6.62 -1.18 -22.53
N THR A 186 -7.20 -0.02 -22.29
CA THR A 186 -8.46 0.41 -22.92
C THR A 186 -8.24 1.62 -23.82
N ASN A 187 -9.11 1.77 -24.82
CA ASN A 187 -9.08 2.88 -25.78
C ASN A 187 -9.80 4.16 -25.31
N LYS A 188 -10.39 4.12 -24.12
CA LYS A 188 -11.18 5.20 -23.52
C LYS A 188 -11.15 5.06 -21.99
N SER A 189 -11.35 6.17 -21.30
CA SER A 189 -11.57 6.19 -19.85
C SER A 189 -12.95 5.61 -19.51
N ILE A 190 -13.04 4.96 -18.34
CA ILE A 190 -14.30 4.54 -17.71
C ILE A 190 -15.17 5.75 -17.36
N TRP A 191 -14.58 6.90 -17.07
CA TRP A 191 -15.30 8.12 -16.73
C TRP A 191 -14.75 9.29 -17.55
N THR A 192 -15.46 9.69 -18.61
CA THR A 192 -14.96 10.72 -19.52
C THR A 192 -15.17 12.13 -18.94
N GLU A 193 -14.08 12.87 -18.72
CA GLU A 193 -14.08 14.30 -18.35
C GLU A 193 -13.20 15.14 -19.29
N GLU A 194 -13.27 16.47 -19.18
CA GLU A 194 -12.43 17.38 -19.99
C GLU A 194 -10.94 17.22 -19.72
N LYS A 195 -10.58 16.89 -18.47
CA LYS A 195 -9.20 16.65 -18.05
C LYS A 195 -9.05 15.19 -17.69
N GLU A 196 -7.90 14.63 -18.10
CA GLU A 196 -7.51 13.31 -17.67
C GLU A 196 -7.35 13.28 -16.14
N HIS A 197 -7.75 12.16 -15.55
CA HIS A 197 -7.70 11.95 -14.11
C HIS A 197 -7.41 10.48 -13.81
N VAL A 198 -7.05 10.21 -12.56
CA VAL A 198 -6.93 8.85 -12.04
C VAL A 198 -8.25 8.47 -11.37
N THR A 199 -8.80 7.33 -11.73
CA THR A 199 -10.08 6.84 -11.20
C THR A 199 -9.81 5.69 -10.24
N LEU A 200 -10.42 5.74 -9.04
CA LEU A 200 -10.47 4.62 -8.11
C LEU A 200 -11.94 4.20 -7.94
N LEU A 201 -12.25 2.94 -8.23
CA LEU A 201 -13.56 2.36 -7.95
C LEU A 201 -13.41 1.26 -6.90
N ASN A 202 -14.15 1.40 -5.81
CA ASN A 202 -14.34 0.31 -4.85
C ASN A 202 -15.45 -0.61 -5.37
N LEU A 203 -15.08 -1.82 -5.79
CA LEU A 203 -15.99 -2.82 -6.35
C LEU A 203 -16.37 -3.91 -5.34
N PHE A 204 -16.03 -3.71 -4.07
CA PHE A 204 -16.32 -4.61 -2.96
C PHE A 204 -17.77 -5.10 -2.94
N GLN A 205 -18.76 -4.21 -3.15
CA GLN A 205 -20.18 -4.58 -3.12
C GLN A 205 -20.59 -5.59 -4.21
N LEU A 206 -19.79 -5.73 -5.27
CA LEU A 206 -20.06 -6.71 -6.35
C LEU A 206 -19.56 -8.10 -6.01
N ASP A 207 -18.54 -8.20 -5.14
CA ASP A 207 -17.96 -9.45 -4.65
C ASP A 207 -17.23 -9.22 -3.31
N PRO A 208 -17.97 -9.22 -2.18
CA PRO A 208 -17.41 -8.86 -0.88
C PRO A 208 -16.21 -9.72 -0.45
N PRO A 209 -16.20 -11.05 -0.62
CA PRO A 209 -15.04 -11.88 -0.29
C PRO A 209 -13.74 -11.48 -1.01
N SER A 210 -13.84 -11.10 -2.29
CA SER A 210 -12.67 -10.69 -3.08
C SER A 210 -12.23 -9.25 -2.80
N ALA A 211 -13.11 -8.41 -2.24
CA ALA A 211 -12.81 -7.00 -1.94
C ALA A 211 -12.14 -6.27 -3.12
N LEU A 212 -12.69 -6.49 -4.32
CA LEU A 212 -12.11 -6.04 -5.58
C LEU A 212 -12.09 -4.51 -5.65
N ARG A 213 -10.99 -3.97 -6.17
CA ARG A 213 -10.83 -2.55 -6.48
C ARG A 213 -10.34 -2.38 -7.89
N LEU A 214 -10.68 -1.26 -8.50
CA LEU A 214 -10.20 -0.87 -9.82
C LEU A 214 -9.51 0.49 -9.74
N ILE A 215 -8.34 0.59 -10.34
CA ILE A 215 -7.61 1.85 -10.56
C ILE A 215 -7.44 2.02 -12.07
N GLU A 216 -7.82 3.18 -12.59
CA GLU A 216 -7.57 3.59 -13.96
C GLU A 216 -6.56 4.75 -13.98
N GLU A 217 -5.54 4.60 -14.82
CA GLU A 217 -4.46 5.56 -15.02
C GLU A 217 -4.24 5.80 -16.52
N GLY A 218 -3.76 6.98 -16.88
CA GLY A 218 -3.61 7.40 -18.28
C GLY A 218 -2.23 7.98 -18.62
N PHE A 219 -2.22 8.86 -19.62
CA PHE A 219 -1.03 9.50 -20.13
C PHE A 219 -0.39 10.51 -19.19
N GLU A 220 -1.17 11.30 -18.45
CA GLU A 220 -0.67 12.36 -17.56
C GLU A 220 0.16 11.80 -16.38
N VAL A 221 -0.11 10.56 -15.98
CA VAL A 221 0.69 9.84 -14.97
C VAL A 221 1.79 8.97 -15.58
N CYS A 222 1.98 9.06 -16.90
CA CYS A 222 3.03 8.37 -17.65
C CYS A 222 2.96 6.84 -17.58
N THR A 223 1.76 6.26 -17.44
CA THR A 223 1.58 4.78 -17.41
C THR A 223 0.97 4.23 -18.70
N ALA A 224 0.37 5.07 -19.54
CA ALA A 224 -0.15 4.69 -20.85
C ALA A 224 0.17 5.73 -21.95
N PRO A 225 0.25 5.34 -23.23
CA PRO A 225 0.31 6.29 -24.34
C PRO A 225 -0.98 7.13 -24.43
N LYS A 226 -0.87 8.33 -25.01
CA LYS A 226 -2.02 9.23 -25.17
C LYS A 226 -3.18 8.55 -25.91
N GLY A 227 -4.38 8.65 -25.34
CA GLY A 227 -5.59 8.02 -25.86
C GLY A 227 -5.80 6.58 -25.39
N PHE A 228 -4.89 6.04 -24.58
CA PHE A 228 -5.04 4.75 -23.92
C PHE A 228 -5.02 4.91 -22.40
N TYR A 229 -5.64 3.96 -21.73
CA TYR A 229 -5.71 3.92 -20.27
C TYR A 229 -5.31 2.54 -19.79
N LEU A 230 -4.59 2.51 -18.67
CA LEU A 230 -4.18 1.31 -17.98
C LEU A 230 -5.13 1.09 -16.80
N VAL A 231 -5.90 0.01 -16.87
CA VAL A 231 -6.90 -0.34 -15.84
C VAL A 231 -6.40 -1.54 -15.05
N HIS A 232 -6.14 -1.32 -13.77
CA HIS A 232 -5.74 -2.34 -12.82
C HIS A 232 -6.92 -2.78 -11.98
N LEU A 233 -7.16 -4.09 -11.89
CA LEU A 233 -8.05 -4.68 -10.90
C LEU A 233 -7.24 -5.50 -9.90
N THR A 234 -7.51 -5.29 -8.60
CA THR A 234 -6.85 -6.00 -7.50
C THR A 234 -7.90 -6.48 -6.50
N GLY A 235 -7.87 -7.76 -6.16
CA GLY A 235 -8.69 -8.33 -5.11
C GLY A 235 -8.00 -9.52 -4.46
N ARG A 236 -8.56 -10.00 -3.35
CA ARG A 236 -8.17 -11.27 -2.73
C ARG A 236 -8.61 -12.41 -3.63
N LYS A 237 -7.79 -13.46 -3.71
CA LYS A 237 -8.23 -14.74 -4.26
C LYS A 237 -9.09 -15.46 -3.21
N ALA A 238 -10.39 -15.16 -3.19
CA ALA A 238 -11.33 -15.72 -2.23
C ALA A 238 -12.00 -17.03 -2.71
N ALA A 239 -12.04 -17.27 -4.02
CA ALA A 239 -12.66 -18.43 -4.63
C ALA A 239 -11.77 -19.00 -5.74
N ALA A 240 -12.05 -20.23 -6.17
CA ALA A 240 -11.36 -20.87 -7.29
C ALA A 240 -11.67 -20.18 -8.62
N GLU A 241 -12.91 -19.71 -8.79
CA GLU A 241 -13.32 -18.90 -9.93
C GLU A 241 -13.35 -17.42 -9.54
N SER A 242 -12.80 -16.57 -10.40
CA SER A 242 -12.73 -15.13 -10.18
C SER A 242 -13.98 -14.42 -10.65
N SER A 243 -14.38 -13.39 -9.90
CA SER A 243 -15.44 -12.47 -10.28
C SER A 243 -15.00 -11.41 -11.31
N ILE A 244 -13.69 -11.22 -11.53
CA ILE A 244 -13.14 -10.19 -12.42
C ILE A 244 -13.78 -10.24 -13.83
N PRO A 245 -13.85 -11.39 -14.53
CA PRO A 245 -14.40 -11.44 -15.88
C PRO A 245 -15.86 -10.97 -15.94
N ARG A 246 -16.68 -11.41 -14.98
CA ARG A 246 -18.10 -11.03 -14.89
C ARG A 246 -18.28 -9.54 -14.59
N ILE A 247 -17.43 -8.97 -13.75
CA ILE A 247 -17.45 -7.54 -13.42
C ILE A 247 -16.99 -6.71 -14.62
N CYS A 248 -15.92 -7.12 -15.30
CA CYS A 248 -15.39 -6.47 -16.49
C CYS A 248 -16.41 -6.40 -17.64
N GLN A 249 -17.29 -7.39 -17.81
CA GLN A 249 -18.39 -7.33 -18.80
C GLN A 249 -19.39 -6.18 -18.55
N ARG A 250 -19.50 -5.69 -17.31
CA ARG A 250 -20.35 -4.55 -16.95
C ARG A 250 -19.65 -3.21 -17.23
N ILE A 251 -18.34 -3.17 -17.03
CA ILE A 251 -17.51 -1.97 -17.16
C ILE A 251 -17.17 -1.72 -18.63
N PHE A 252 -16.70 -2.76 -19.32
CA PHE A 252 -16.22 -2.67 -20.68
C PHE A 252 -17.30 -2.98 -21.71
N GLY A 253 -17.14 -2.42 -22.90
CA GLY A 253 -18.01 -2.64 -24.04
C GLY A 253 -17.26 -2.99 -25.32
N GLU A 254 -18.03 -3.09 -26.40
CA GLU A 254 -17.51 -3.29 -27.74
C GLU A 254 -16.79 -2.01 -28.24
N PRO A 255 -15.87 -2.11 -29.23
CA PRO A 255 -15.05 -1.00 -29.72
C PRO A 255 -15.82 0.27 -30.10
N ASP A 256 -17.04 0.11 -30.63
CA ASP A 256 -17.89 1.22 -31.10
C ASP A 256 -18.96 1.66 -30.08
N SER A 257 -18.88 1.15 -28.84
CA SER A 257 -19.82 1.52 -27.79
C SER A 257 -19.38 2.78 -27.03
N ASP A 258 -20.31 3.34 -26.25
CA ASP A 258 -19.98 4.47 -25.37
C ASP A 258 -19.00 4.08 -24.25
N ARG A 259 -18.95 2.78 -23.91
CA ARG A 259 -18.10 2.22 -22.86
C ARG A 259 -16.67 1.97 -23.38
N PRO A 260 -15.67 1.99 -22.49
CA PRO A 260 -14.30 1.63 -22.86
C PRO A 260 -14.20 0.20 -23.40
N SER A 261 -13.41 0.02 -24.45
CA SER A 261 -13.13 -1.30 -25.03
C SER A 261 -11.70 -1.74 -24.72
N PRO A 262 -11.49 -2.98 -24.25
CA PRO A 262 -10.15 -3.50 -23.99
C PRO A 262 -9.42 -3.83 -25.30
N CYS A 263 -8.26 -3.20 -25.49
CA CYS A 263 -7.35 -3.52 -26.60
C CYS A 263 -6.42 -4.69 -26.24
N TRP A 264 -6.11 -4.83 -24.95
CA TRP A 264 -5.25 -5.88 -24.42
C TRP A 264 -5.62 -6.18 -22.98
N SER A 265 -5.40 -7.42 -22.54
CA SER A 265 -5.57 -7.79 -21.15
C SER A 265 -4.64 -8.91 -20.71
N ILE A 266 -4.32 -8.93 -19.42
CA ILE A 266 -3.69 -10.05 -18.73
C ILE A 266 -4.37 -10.24 -17.39
N ARG A 267 -4.47 -11.50 -16.96
CA ARG A 267 -4.90 -11.86 -15.61
C ARG A 267 -3.91 -12.85 -15.02
N PHE A 268 -3.58 -12.66 -13.76
CA PHE A 268 -2.62 -13.48 -13.05
C PHE A 268 -2.88 -13.41 -11.55
N GLU A 269 -2.33 -14.38 -10.83
CA GLU A 269 -2.40 -14.45 -9.39
C GLU A 269 -1.02 -14.15 -8.81
N VAL A 270 -0.98 -13.50 -7.66
CA VAL A 270 0.28 -13.18 -6.97
C VAL A 270 0.22 -13.72 -5.56
N LEU A 271 1.28 -14.40 -5.14
CA LEU A 271 1.45 -14.87 -3.78
C LEU A 271 1.77 -13.67 -2.87
N THR A 272 0.91 -13.42 -1.88
CA THR A 272 1.10 -12.37 -0.89
C THR A 272 1.82 -12.90 0.34
N THR A 273 1.34 -13.99 0.93
CA THR A 273 1.96 -14.56 2.11
C THR A 273 2.11 -16.05 1.91
N ALA A 274 3.35 -16.51 1.89
CA ALA A 274 3.66 -17.92 1.96
C ALA A 274 3.64 -18.36 3.42
N ALA A 275 2.94 -19.44 3.74
CA ALA A 275 2.85 -19.97 5.10
C ALA A 275 4.12 -20.78 5.48
N LEU A 276 5.30 -20.17 5.34
CA LEU A 276 6.59 -20.84 5.49
C LEU A 276 7.14 -20.66 6.90
N GLU A 277 7.60 -21.75 7.50
CA GLU A 277 8.38 -21.70 8.75
C GLU A 277 9.86 -21.88 8.45
N LEU A 278 10.61 -20.78 8.50
CA LEU A 278 12.04 -20.85 8.28
C LEU A 278 12.73 -21.55 9.46
N PRO A 279 13.57 -22.57 9.20
CA PRO A 279 14.28 -23.28 10.26
C PRO A 279 15.47 -22.49 10.85
N MET A 280 15.73 -21.27 10.34
CA MET A 280 16.91 -20.48 10.66
C MET A 280 16.53 -19.24 11.46
N GLU A 281 17.16 -19.03 12.62
CA GLU A 281 16.80 -17.94 13.54
C GLU A 281 17.09 -16.54 13.00
N ASN A 282 18.07 -16.42 12.11
CA ASN A 282 18.54 -15.15 11.54
C ASN A 282 18.11 -14.96 10.07
N ALA A 283 17.09 -15.69 9.63
CA ALA A 283 16.50 -15.54 8.31
C ALA A 283 15.02 -15.15 8.41
N ILE A 284 14.56 -14.26 7.55
CA ILE A 284 13.16 -13.84 7.45
C ILE A 284 12.68 -13.96 6.01
N CYS A 285 11.50 -14.55 5.87
CA CYS A 285 10.71 -14.50 4.65
C CYS A 285 9.78 -13.28 4.75
N VAL A 286 9.90 -12.32 3.82
CA VAL A 286 8.99 -11.18 3.73
C VAL A 286 7.74 -11.54 2.94
N SER A 287 6.66 -10.80 3.20
CA SER A 287 5.45 -10.91 2.41
C SER A 287 5.63 -10.25 1.03
N GLY A 288 4.94 -10.79 0.04
CA GLY A 288 4.72 -10.12 -1.24
C GLY A 288 3.64 -9.02 -1.14
N PRO A 289 3.27 -8.41 -2.28
CA PRO A 289 2.23 -7.38 -2.30
C PRO A 289 0.87 -7.95 -1.88
N ASP A 290 0.11 -7.18 -1.12
CA ASP A 290 -1.25 -7.51 -0.69
C ASP A 290 -2.32 -6.78 -1.52
N HIS A 291 -3.59 -6.93 -1.14
CA HIS A 291 -4.72 -6.24 -1.79
C HIS A 291 -5.03 -4.87 -1.16
N ALA A 292 -4.19 -4.36 -0.24
CA ALA A 292 -4.41 -3.06 0.39
C ALA A 292 -4.33 -1.94 -0.64
N LEU A 293 -4.95 -0.80 -0.31
CA LEU A 293 -4.97 0.36 -1.20
C LEU A 293 -3.69 1.20 -1.07
N ASP A 294 -3.01 1.06 0.07
CA ASP A 294 -1.79 1.78 0.41
C ASP A 294 -0.68 0.82 0.85
N TYR A 295 0.50 1.38 1.15
CA TYR A 295 1.70 0.61 1.49
C TYR A 295 1.88 0.38 3.01
N GLY A 296 0.84 0.61 3.82
CA GLY A 296 0.95 0.55 5.28
C GLY A 296 1.48 -0.79 5.79
N SER A 297 0.92 -1.90 5.30
CA SER A 297 1.34 -3.26 5.68
C SER A 297 2.81 -3.54 5.37
N SER A 298 3.29 -3.11 4.20
CA SER A 298 4.69 -3.28 3.79
C SER A 298 5.64 -2.45 4.65
N ILE A 299 5.24 -1.22 5.01
CA ILE A 299 6.03 -0.33 5.87
C ILE A 299 6.10 -0.90 7.29
N ASP A 300 4.97 -1.35 7.83
CA ASP A 300 4.88 -1.95 9.16
C ASP A 300 5.73 -3.25 9.25
N GLU A 301 5.68 -4.11 8.22
CA GLU A 301 6.51 -5.30 8.14
C GLU A 301 8.00 -4.95 8.10
N ALA A 302 8.39 -3.99 7.26
CA ALA A 302 9.78 -3.55 7.15
C ALA A 302 10.30 -2.96 8.47
N GLN A 303 9.51 -2.12 9.15
CA GLN A 303 9.86 -1.54 10.43
C GLN A 303 9.99 -2.62 11.52
N ARG A 304 9.05 -3.57 11.58
CA ARG A 304 9.10 -4.69 12.52
C ARG A 304 10.37 -5.53 12.32
N ILE A 305 10.71 -5.86 11.07
CA ILE A 305 11.90 -6.62 10.74
C ILE A 305 13.17 -5.86 11.13
N PHE A 306 13.22 -4.57 10.81
CA PHE A 306 14.36 -3.72 11.15
C PHE A 306 14.58 -3.67 12.67
N SER A 307 13.53 -3.41 13.45
CA SER A 307 13.62 -3.37 14.92
C SER A 307 13.98 -4.73 15.54
N MET A 308 13.69 -5.84 14.87
CA MET A 308 14.06 -7.17 15.35
C MET A 308 15.56 -7.42 15.23
N PHE A 309 16.20 -6.98 14.14
CA PHE A 309 17.65 -7.16 13.94
C PHE A 309 18.49 -6.02 14.51
N TRP A 310 17.92 -4.81 14.58
CA TRP A 310 18.60 -3.60 15.02
C TRP A 310 17.72 -2.78 15.98
N PRO A 311 17.42 -3.29 17.19
CA PRO A 311 16.50 -2.65 18.13
C PRO A 311 16.97 -1.28 18.62
N ASP A 312 18.29 -1.06 18.65
CA ASP A 312 18.91 0.18 19.14
C ASP A 312 19.13 1.22 18.02
N ARG A 313 18.51 1.05 16.85
CA ARG A 313 18.68 1.92 15.68
C ARG A 313 17.37 2.56 15.26
N ASP A 314 17.47 3.77 14.71
CA ASP A 314 16.32 4.48 14.15
C ASP A 314 15.94 3.93 12.78
N PHE A 315 14.65 3.64 12.58
CA PHE A 315 14.11 3.25 11.29
C PHE A 315 13.93 4.49 10.40
N LEU A 316 14.79 4.63 9.39
CA LEU A 316 14.77 5.72 8.39
C LEU A 316 14.78 7.13 9.03
N PRO A 317 15.88 7.54 9.69
CA PRO A 317 15.96 8.86 10.34
C PRO A 317 15.81 10.00 9.33
N ARG A 318 15.12 11.08 9.76
CA ARG A 318 14.79 12.24 8.90
C ARG A 318 16.00 13.03 8.39
N SER A 319 17.11 12.96 9.11
CA SER A 319 18.35 13.64 8.76
C SER A 319 19.50 12.67 8.89
N LEU A 320 20.34 12.66 7.85
CA LEU A 320 21.59 11.93 7.87
C LEU A 320 22.54 12.62 8.85
N PRO A 321 23.33 11.88 9.64
CA PRO A 321 24.45 12.47 10.36
C PRO A 321 25.30 13.24 9.34
N LYS A 322 25.61 14.50 9.63
CA LYS A 322 26.57 15.24 8.82
C LYS A 322 27.90 14.47 8.90
N PRO A 323 28.66 14.36 7.81
CA PRO A 323 30.04 13.89 7.91
C PRO A 323 30.72 14.75 8.98
N GLU A 324 31.30 14.12 9.99
CA GLU A 324 32.16 14.81 10.94
C GLU A 324 33.25 15.51 10.11
N GLU A 325 33.36 16.84 10.22
CA GLU A 325 34.44 17.59 9.61
C GLU A 325 35.74 16.96 10.14
N GLU A 326 36.53 16.36 9.24
CA GLU A 326 37.87 15.88 9.58
C GLU A 326 38.61 17.05 10.22
N GLU A 327 38.84 16.99 11.53
CA GLU A 327 39.70 17.95 12.21
C GLU A 327 41.04 17.94 11.48
N GLU A 328 41.35 19.04 10.77
CA GLU A 328 42.67 19.29 10.21
C GLU A 328 43.67 19.18 11.36
N VAL A 329 44.36 18.05 11.44
CA VAL A 329 45.52 17.88 12.32
C VAL A 329 46.58 18.83 11.79
N ALA A 330 46.71 19.99 12.44
CA ALA A 330 47.75 20.96 12.18
C ALA A 330 49.12 20.29 12.28
N GLU A 331 49.84 20.20 11.17
CA GLU A 331 51.26 19.84 11.15
C GLU A 331 52.07 20.99 11.76
N GLU A 332 52.42 20.88 13.04
CA GLU A 332 53.54 21.60 13.62
C GLU A 332 54.71 20.63 13.87
N GLN A 333 55.74 20.67 13.03
CA GLN A 333 57.13 20.51 13.48
C GLN A 333 58.09 21.33 12.60
N PRO A 334 58.81 22.32 13.14
CA PRO A 334 59.98 22.88 12.48
C PRO A 334 61.17 21.92 12.69
N VAL A 335 61.79 21.50 11.59
CA VAL A 335 63.05 20.74 11.64
C VAL A 335 64.18 21.71 12.00
N GLU A 336 64.67 21.59 13.24
CA GLU A 336 65.95 22.16 13.67
C GLU A 336 67.10 21.48 12.91
N GLN A 337 67.81 22.23 12.06
CA GLN A 337 69.09 21.79 11.51
C GLN A 337 70.20 22.13 12.50
N ALA A 338 70.78 21.08 13.10
CA ALA A 338 71.99 21.18 13.89
C ALA A 338 73.24 20.90 13.02
N ALA A 339 74.17 21.88 13.10
CA ALA A 339 75.60 21.85 12.79
C ALA A 339 76.08 21.58 11.36
#